data_AF-A0A6I5WFJ9-F1
#
_entry.id   AF-A0A6I5WFJ9-F1
#
_cell.length_a   1.000
_cell.length_b   1.000
_cell.length_c   1.000
_cell.angle_alpha   90.00
_cell.angle_beta   90.00
_cell.angle_gamma   90.00
#
_symmetry.space_group_name_H-M   'P 1'
#
loop_
_entity.id
_entity.type
_entity.pdbx_description
1 polymer ?
#
loop_
_entity_poly.entity_id
_entity_poly.type
_entity_poly.pdbx_seq_one_letter_code
_entity_poly.pdbx_strand_id
1 'polypeptide(L)'
;MLDPEHGDWVSFAERDHRRRAAANQRRIAASACQVHRAMSAVHGRMPDGWHAVARQHVDGALHTLDVEPAPGQAGVDAIAYLIPPTGGCREWRVRVHNRTRRINFPLYRDGGAQAALFDTAGDALDAAICALRVEIASAAHR
;
A
#
# COMPACT_ATOMS: atom_id res chain seq x y z
N MET A 1 22.34 -22.69 20.70
CA MET A 1 21.13 -22.42 21.51
C MET A 1 20.00 -23.28 20.95
N LEU A 2 19.19 -23.94 21.77
CA LEU A 2 18.08 -24.76 21.29
C LEU A 2 17.01 -23.87 20.63
N ASP A 3 16.59 -24.20 19.42
CA ASP A 3 15.43 -23.61 18.75
C ASP A 3 14.15 -24.22 19.34
N PRO A 4 13.34 -23.47 20.09
CA PRO A 4 12.13 -24.01 20.71
C PRO A 4 11.05 -24.42 19.70
N GLU A 5 11.12 -23.96 18.43
CA GLU A 5 10.14 -24.32 17.40
C GLU A 5 10.52 -25.59 16.62
N HIS A 6 11.80 -25.92 16.52
CA HIS A 6 12.29 -27.04 15.69
C HIS A 6 13.11 -28.09 16.45
N GLY A 7 13.49 -27.83 17.70
CA GLY A 7 14.24 -28.78 18.54
C GLY A 7 15.75 -28.89 18.24
N ASP A 8 16.25 -28.11 17.27
CA ASP A 8 17.65 -28.16 16.85
C ASP A 8 18.54 -27.12 17.56
N TRP A 9 19.82 -27.43 17.72
CA TRP A 9 20.82 -26.47 18.21
C TRP A 9 21.29 -25.55 17.08
N VAL A 10 20.90 -24.28 17.15
CA VAL A 10 21.26 -23.25 16.16
C VAL A 10 22.12 -22.14 16.77
N SER A 11 22.83 -21.40 15.93
CA SER A 11 23.51 -20.17 16.34
C SER A 11 22.48 -19.10 16.72
N PHE A 12 22.90 -18.09 17.50
CA PHE A 12 22.04 -16.95 17.81
C PHE A 12 21.59 -16.20 16.55
N ALA A 13 22.49 -16.02 15.58
CA ALA A 13 22.21 -15.34 14.33
C ALA A 13 21.16 -16.09 13.50
N GLU A 14 21.26 -17.42 13.42
CA GLU A 14 20.29 -18.27 12.72
C GLU A 14 18.91 -18.20 13.39
N ARG A 15 18.86 -18.28 14.73
CA ARG A 15 17.60 -18.14 15.47
C ARG A 15 16.94 -16.77 15.24
N ASP A 16 17.71 -15.69 15.28
CA ASP A 16 17.20 -14.35 15.04
C ASP A 16 16.72 -14.18 13.58
N HIS A 17 17.47 -14.72 12.62
CA HIS A 17 17.08 -14.74 11.21
C HIS A 17 15.72 -15.44 11.02
N ARG A 18 15.55 -16.66 11.53
CA ARG A 18 14.28 -17.42 11.46
C ARG A 18 13.13 -16.65 12.09
N ARG A 19 13.34 -16.07 13.27
CA ARG A 19 12.33 -15.25 13.96
C ARG A 19 11.89 -14.06 13.12
N ARG A 20 12.83 -13.34 12.49
CA ARG A 20 12.53 -12.21 11.61
C ARG A 20 11.81 -12.67 10.34
N ALA A 21 12.20 -13.80 9.76
CA ALA A 21 11.55 -14.39 8.59
C ALA A 21 10.08 -14.76 8.90
N ALA A 22 9.83 -15.45 10.01
CA ALA A 22 8.48 -15.79 10.47
C ALA A 22 7.65 -14.53 10.80
N ALA A 23 8.26 -13.51 11.41
CA ALA A 23 7.59 -12.22 11.62
C ALA A 23 7.22 -11.53 10.31
N ASN A 24 8.10 -11.58 9.30
CA ASN A 24 7.84 -11.00 7.97
C ASN A 24 6.71 -11.75 7.25
N GLN A 25 6.71 -13.08 7.26
CA GLN A 25 5.64 -13.91 6.69
C GLN A 25 4.27 -13.58 7.31
N ARG A 26 4.22 -13.46 8.65
CA ARG A 26 2.99 -13.03 9.36
C ARG A 26 2.54 -11.64 8.92
N ARG A 27 3.46 -10.70 8.71
CA ARG A 27 3.14 -9.35 8.21
C ARG A 27 2.58 -9.37 6.79
N ILE A 28 3.16 -10.16 5.90
CA ILE A 28 2.68 -10.32 4.51
C ILE A 28 1.25 -10.90 4.53
N ALA A 29 1.04 -12.00 5.23
CA ALA A 29 -0.28 -12.62 5.36
C ALA A 29 -1.33 -11.65 5.95
N ALA A 30 -0.96 -10.91 7.01
CA ALA A 30 -1.83 -9.91 7.59
C ALA A 30 -2.19 -8.80 6.59
N SER A 31 -1.23 -8.31 5.81
CA SER A 31 -1.48 -7.30 4.77
C SER A 31 -2.42 -7.81 3.68
N ALA A 32 -2.26 -9.07 3.26
CA ALA A 32 -3.15 -9.71 2.29
C ALA A 32 -4.60 -9.77 2.81
N CYS A 33 -4.79 -10.21 4.06
CA CYS A 33 -6.10 -10.27 4.69
C CYS A 33 -6.74 -8.88 4.87
N GLN A 34 -5.95 -7.86 5.20
CA GLN A 34 -6.47 -6.49 5.36
C GLN A 34 -6.91 -5.89 4.03
N VAL A 35 -6.09 -6.02 2.98
CA VAL A 35 -6.43 -5.55 1.64
C VAL A 35 -7.67 -6.27 1.10
N HIS A 36 -7.74 -7.60 1.21
CA HIS A 36 -8.91 -8.35 0.74
C HIS A 36 -10.20 -7.96 1.48
N ARG A 37 -10.14 -7.75 2.80
CA ARG A 37 -11.29 -7.27 3.57
C ARG A 37 -11.73 -5.86 3.14
N ALA A 38 -10.76 -4.99 2.84
CA ALA A 38 -11.02 -3.62 2.42
C ALA A 38 -11.63 -3.51 1.00
N MET A 39 -11.46 -4.52 0.13
CA MET A 39 -11.97 -4.48 -1.25
C MET A 39 -13.47 -4.17 -1.33
N SER A 40 -14.27 -4.72 -0.43
CA SER A 40 -15.72 -4.48 -0.39
C SER A 40 -16.05 -3.00 -0.13
N ALA A 41 -15.37 -2.37 0.83
CA ALA A 41 -15.55 -0.97 1.18
C ALA A 41 -15.07 -0.02 0.07
N VAL A 42 -14.09 -0.45 -0.72
CA VAL A 42 -13.54 0.34 -1.81
C VAL A 42 -14.39 0.26 -3.08
N HIS A 43 -14.90 -0.92 -3.43
CA HIS A 43 -15.59 -1.13 -4.71
C HIS A 43 -16.83 -0.24 -4.87
N GLY A 44 -17.62 -0.05 -3.80
CA GLY A 44 -18.82 0.79 -3.84
C GLY A 44 -18.57 2.31 -3.89
N ARG A 45 -17.31 2.75 -3.85
CA ARG A 45 -16.91 4.17 -3.82
C ARG A 45 -16.04 4.56 -5.01
N MET A 46 -15.80 3.63 -5.93
CA MET A 46 -14.92 3.83 -7.07
C MET A 46 -15.58 4.77 -8.10
N PRO A 47 -14.87 5.78 -8.65
CA PRO A 47 -15.37 6.56 -9.76
C PRO A 47 -15.62 5.70 -11.01
N ASP A 48 -16.50 6.15 -11.89
CA ASP A 48 -16.81 5.43 -13.13
C ASP A 48 -15.55 5.16 -13.97
N GLY A 49 -15.40 3.89 -14.37
CA GLY A 49 -14.28 3.42 -15.19
C GLY A 49 -12.94 3.27 -14.44
N TRP A 50 -12.85 3.65 -13.16
CA TRP A 50 -11.67 3.42 -12.33
C TRP A 50 -11.72 2.01 -11.73
N HIS A 51 -10.56 1.49 -11.35
CA HIS A 51 -10.49 0.17 -10.72
C HIS A 51 -9.54 0.13 -9.52
N ALA A 52 -9.89 -0.75 -8.57
CA ALA A 52 -9.06 -1.12 -7.44
C ALA A 52 -8.66 -2.58 -7.55
N VAL A 53 -7.39 -2.89 -7.28
CA VAL A 53 -6.86 -4.26 -7.32
C VAL A 53 -5.98 -4.54 -6.12
N ALA A 54 -6.25 -5.66 -5.44
CA ALA A 54 -5.35 -6.19 -4.43
C ALA A 54 -4.12 -6.80 -5.10
N ARG A 55 -2.90 -6.32 -4.80
CA ARG A 55 -1.68 -6.80 -5.44
C ARG A 55 -0.53 -6.98 -4.45
N GLN A 56 0.31 -7.98 -4.72
CA GLN A 56 1.68 -8.07 -4.21
C GLN A 56 2.61 -7.80 -5.39
N HIS A 57 3.41 -6.74 -5.30
CA HIS A 57 4.23 -6.28 -6.43
C HIS A 57 5.48 -7.13 -6.67
N VAL A 58 6.05 -7.69 -5.59
CA VAL A 58 7.18 -8.64 -5.63
C VAL A 58 7.02 -9.65 -4.52
N ASP A 59 7.54 -10.85 -4.73
CA ASP A 59 7.51 -11.91 -3.72
C ASP A 59 8.16 -11.44 -2.41
N GLY A 60 7.43 -11.63 -1.32
CA GLY A 60 7.88 -11.19 0.01
C GLY A 60 7.57 -9.72 0.35
N ALA A 61 6.99 -8.94 -0.58
CA ALA A 61 6.48 -7.61 -0.26
C ALA A 61 5.10 -7.67 0.40
N LEU A 62 4.72 -6.57 1.05
CA LEU A 62 3.36 -6.39 1.56
C LEU A 62 2.38 -6.27 0.39
N HIS A 63 1.14 -6.72 0.63
CA HIS A 63 0.05 -6.45 -0.29
C HIS A 63 -0.41 -5.00 -0.17
N THR A 64 -0.79 -4.41 -1.30
CA THR A 64 -1.42 -3.09 -1.39
C THR A 64 -2.75 -3.20 -2.12
N LEU A 65 -3.60 -2.19 -1.90
CA LEU A 65 -4.73 -1.95 -2.79
C LEU A 65 -4.31 -0.84 -3.76
N ASP A 66 -4.22 -1.22 -5.03
CA ASP A 66 -3.80 -0.35 -6.12
C ASP A 66 -5.03 0.30 -6.72
N VAL A 67 -5.07 1.63 -6.79
CA VAL A 67 -6.14 2.42 -7.40
C VAL A 67 -5.63 3.01 -8.70
N GLU A 68 -6.27 2.63 -9.79
CA GLU A 68 -5.90 2.98 -11.14
C GLU A 68 -7.02 3.82 -11.77
N PRO A 69 -6.70 5.02 -12.31
CA PRO A 69 -7.65 5.83 -13.06
C PRO A 69 -8.17 5.12 -14.31
N ALA A 70 -9.32 5.59 -14.80
CA ALA A 70 -9.88 5.09 -16.05
C ALA A 70 -8.87 5.27 -17.21
N PRO A 71 -8.62 4.23 -18.02
CA PRO A 71 -7.71 4.31 -19.14
C PRO A 71 -8.13 5.41 -20.11
N GLY A 72 -7.16 6.18 -20.61
CA GLY A 72 -7.40 7.28 -21.56
C GLY A 72 -7.77 8.62 -20.92
N GLN A 73 -7.87 8.73 -19.58
CA GLN A 73 -7.97 10.04 -18.93
C GLN A 73 -6.64 10.81 -19.00
N ALA A 74 -6.61 11.85 -19.83
CA ALA A 74 -5.64 12.96 -19.88
C ALA A 74 -4.13 12.64 -19.81
N GLY A 75 -3.67 11.57 -20.47
CA GLY A 75 -2.24 11.38 -20.78
C GLY A 75 -1.29 11.15 -19.60
N VAL A 76 -1.82 10.93 -18.39
CA VAL A 76 -1.02 10.62 -17.19
C VAL A 76 -1.11 9.14 -16.87
N ASP A 77 0.05 8.48 -16.83
CA ASP A 77 0.20 7.16 -16.23
C ASP A 77 0.51 7.34 -14.74
N ALA A 78 -0.54 7.35 -13.91
CA ALA A 78 -0.42 7.44 -12.46
C ALA A 78 -1.27 6.38 -11.76
N ILE A 79 -0.76 5.90 -10.64
CA ILE A 79 -1.39 4.87 -9.80
C ILE A 79 -1.24 5.28 -8.33
N ALA A 80 -2.26 5.03 -7.52
CA ALA A 80 -2.17 5.19 -6.07
C ALA A 80 -2.11 3.83 -5.37
N TYR A 81 -1.27 3.73 -4.35
CA TYR A 81 -1.09 2.54 -3.53
C TYR A 81 -1.59 2.81 -2.12
N LEU A 82 -2.66 2.13 -1.74
CA LEU A 82 -3.14 2.08 -0.36
C LEU A 82 -2.36 0.97 0.36
N ILE A 83 -1.56 1.39 1.33
CA ILE A 83 -0.73 0.52 2.15
C ILE A 83 -1.50 0.22 3.44
N PRO A 84 -1.82 -1.05 3.71
CA PRO A 84 -2.58 -1.43 4.90
C PRO A 84 -1.77 -1.24 6.19
N PRO A 85 -2.45 -1.13 7.34
CA PRO A 85 -1.83 -1.22 8.66
C PRO A 85 -0.90 -2.43 8.80
N THR A 86 0.33 -2.20 9.26
CA THR A 86 1.29 -3.28 9.53
C THR A 86 1.91 -3.11 10.91
N GLY A 87 2.67 -4.09 11.40
CA GLY A 87 3.14 -4.18 12.79
C GLY A 87 3.87 -2.98 13.42
N GLY A 88 4.07 -1.85 12.71
CA GLY A 88 4.55 -0.58 13.26
C GLY A 88 3.69 0.66 12.91
N CYS A 89 2.57 0.52 12.20
CA CYS A 89 1.68 1.61 11.78
C CYS A 89 0.25 1.07 11.79
N ARG A 90 -0.62 1.64 12.63
CA ARG A 90 -2.00 1.15 12.83
C ARG A 90 -2.97 1.69 11.78
N GLU A 91 -2.53 2.69 11.03
CA GLU A 91 -3.30 3.42 10.05
C GLU A 91 -2.88 3.07 8.62
N TRP A 92 -3.81 3.27 7.69
CA TRP A 92 -3.58 3.22 6.26
C TRP A 92 -2.70 4.39 5.81
N ARG A 93 -1.92 4.16 4.76
CA ARG A 93 -1.11 5.19 4.10
C ARG A 93 -1.35 5.14 2.61
N VAL A 94 -1.17 6.29 1.96
CA VAL A 94 -1.29 6.40 0.50
C VAL A 94 0.03 6.84 -0.09
N ARG A 95 0.43 6.18 -1.19
CA ARG A 95 1.50 6.66 -2.07
C ARG A 95 0.95 6.86 -3.47
N VAL A 96 1.39 7.90 -4.16
CA VAL A 96 1.09 8.12 -5.57
C VAL A 96 2.37 7.91 -6.36
N HIS A 97 2.26 7.11 -7.40
CA HIS A 97 3.32 6.89 -8.36
C HIS A 97 2.89 7.44 -9.71
N ASN A 98 3.40 8.62 -10.03
CA ASN A 98 3.32 9.20 -11.36
C ASN A 98 4.45 8.57 -12.19
N ARG A 99 4.11 7.55 -12.98
CA ARG A 99 5.04 6.78 -13.80
C ARG A 99 5.54 7.59 -14.99
N THR A 100 4.72 8.48 -15.53
CA THR A 100 5.13 9.46 -16.56
C THR A 100 6.33 10.29 -16.08
N ARG A 101 6.31 10.75 -14.82
CA ARG A 101 7.41 11.53 -14.22
C ARG A 101 8.46 10.68 -13.49
N ARG A 102 8.21 9.38 -13.33
CA ARG A 102 9.02 8.45 -12.50
C ARG A 102 9.18 8.91 -11.05
N ILE A 103 8.14 9.53 -10.49
CA ILE A 103 8.12 10.01 -9.10
C ILE A 103 7.12 9.18 -8.30
N ASN A 104 7.57 8.66 -7.16
CA ASN A 104 6.73 7.96 -6.21
C ASN A 104 6.83 8.61 -4.82
N PHE A 105 5.74 9.22 -4.36
CA PHE A 105 5.70 9.99 -3.12
C PHE A 105 4.55 9.55 -2.22
N PRO A 106 4.71 9.57 -0.88
CA PRO A 106 3.58 9.45 0.02
C PRO A 106 2.71 10.71 -0.05
N LEU A 107 1.42 10.58 0.25
CA LEU A 107 0.65 11.75 0.66
C LEU A 107 1.21 12.23 2.00
N TYR A 108 1.43 13.53 2.13
CA TYR A 108 1.99 14.13 3.34
C TYR A 108 0.89 14.71 4.22
N ARG A 109 1.13 14.77 5.53
CA ARG A 109 0.30 15.55 6.45
C ARG A 109 0.48 17.04 6.16
N ASP A 110 -0.58 17.81 6.34
CA ASP A 110 -0.51 19.26 6.22
C ASP A 110 0.56 19.83 7.15
N GLY A 111 1.39 20.72 6.60
CA GLY A 111 2.44 21.41 7.36
C GLY A 111 3.67 20.57 7.72
N GLY A 112 3.87 19.37 7.15
CA GLY A 112 5.04 18.55 7.49
C GLY A 112 5.51 17.54 6.44
N ALA A 113 6.72 17.01 6.64
CA ALA A 113 7.33 15.99 5.78
C ALA A 113 6.99 14.54 6.19
N GLN A 114 5.92 14.34 6.96
CA GLN A 114 5.47 13.03 7.43
C GLN A 114 4.34 12.51 6.54
N ALA A 115 4.31 11.19 6.31
CA ALA A 115 3.22 10.57 5.57
C ALA A 115 1.88 10.75 6.30
N ALA A 116 0.82 11.05 5.54
CA ALA A 116 -0.56 11.07 6.00
C ALA A 116 -1.00 9.67 6.42
N LEU A 117 -1.77 9.63 7.50
CA LEU A 117 -2.30 8.42 8.12
C LEU A 117 -3.83 8.47 8.07
N PHE A 118 -4.46 7.36 7.70
CA PHE A 118 -5.90 7.26 7.53
C PHE A 118 -6.44 6.08 8.34
N ASP A 119 -7.49 6.31 9.13
CA ASP A 119 -8.02 5.28 10.04
C ASP A 119 -8.68 4.13 9.26
N THR A 120 -9.31 4.44 8.12
CA THR A 120 -10.00 3.45 7.29
C THR A 120 -9.43 3.38 5.87
N ALA A 121 -9.67 2.24 5.22
CA ALA A 121 -9.37 2.08 3.79
C ALA A 121 -10.19 3.03 2.91
N GLY A 122 -11.40 3.41 3.35
CA GLY A 122 -12.27 4.35 2.64
C GLY A 122 -11.70 5.77 2.64
N ASP A 123 -11.18 6.24 3.77
CA ASP A 123 -10.57 7.57 3.86
C ASP A 123 -9.27 7.63 3.04
N ALA A 124 -8.49 6.55 3.09
CA ALA A 124 -7.30 6.40 2.24
C ALA A 124 -7.66 6.38 0.75
N LEU A 125 -8.80 5.77 0.38
CA LEU A 125 -9.29 5.73 -0.99
C LEU A 125 -9.71 7.12 -1.48
N ASP A 126 -10.48 7.85 -0.69
CA ASP A 126 -10.90 9.22 -1.05
C ASP A 126 -9.67 10.11 -1.27
N ALA A 127 -8.69 10.03 -0.37
CA ALA A 127 -7.44 10.78 -0.50
C ALA A 127 -6.65 10.37 -1.75
N ALA A 128 -6.61 9.07 -2.07
CA ALA A 128 -5.99 8.56 -3.28
C ALA A 128 -6.67 9.07 -4.56
N ILE A 129 -8.01 9.04 -4.61
CA ILE A 129 -8.79 9.55 -5.75
C ILE A 129 -8.54 11.04 -5.93
N CYS A 130 -8.59 11.82 -4.85
CA CYS A 130 -8.31 13.25 -4.89
C CYS A 130 -6.90 13.53 -5.43
N ALA A 131 -5.89 12.82 -4.93
CA ALA A 131 -4.51 13.01 -5.37
C ALA A 131 -4.32 12.63 -6.86
N LEU A 132 -4.91 11.53 -7.31
CA LEU A 132 -4.87 11.12 -8.72
C LEU A 132 -5.57 12.14 -9.62
N ARG A 133 -6.71 12.69 -9.21
CA ARG A 133 -7.39 13.78 -9.96
C ARG A 133 -6.51 15.02 -10.09
N VAL A 134 -5.76 15.39 -9.05
CA VAL A 134 -4.80 16.51 -9.11
C VAL A 134 -3.68 16.21 -10.11
N GLU A 135 -3.11 15.01 -10.10
CA GLU A 135 -2.07 14.62 -11.07
C GLU A 135 -2.58 14.65 -12.52
N ILE A 136 -3.78 14.12 -12.76
CA ILE A 136 -4.45 14.13 -14.07
C ILE A 136 -4.69 15.57 -14.54
N ALA A 137 -5.28 16.41 -13.68
CA ALA A 137 -5.53 17.81 -13.99
C ALA A 137 -4.22 18.58 -14.27
N SER A 138 -3.17 18.33 -13.49
CA SER A 138 -1.86 18.98 -13.65
C SER A 138 -1.16 18.67 -14.97
N ALA A 139 -1.55 17.59 -15.65
CA ALA A 139 -1.03 17.25 -16.96
C ALA A 139 -1.88 17.79 -18.11
N ALA A 140 -3.21 17.90 -17.93
CA ALA A 140 -4.08 18.51 -18.92
C ALA A 140 -3.79 20.01 -19.16
N HIS A 141 -3.13 20.68 -18.21
CA HIS A 141 -2.78 22.10 -18.28
C HIS A 141 -1.32 22.34 -18.75
N ARG A 142 -0.61 21.31 -19.23
CA ARG A 142 0.73 21.42 -19.82
C ARG A 142 0.66 21.23 -21.32
#